data_AF-A0A7C2CPM4-F1
#
_entry.id   AF-A0A7C2CPM4-F1
#
_cell.length_a   1.000
_cell.length_b   1.000
_cell.length_c   1.000
_cell.angle_alpha   90.00
_cell.angle_beta   90.00
_cell.angle_gamma   90.00
#
_symmetry.space_group_name_H-M   'P 1'
#
loop_
_entity.id
_entity.type
_entity.pdbx_description
1 polymer ?
#
loop_
_entity_poly.entity_id
_entity_poly.type
_entity_poly.pdbx_seq_one_letter_code
_entity_poly.pdbx_strand_id
1 'polypeptide(L)' 'MFISNAHQGIQAAVKKEWLGASWQRCKVHFMRNILAKILHREKAHLQRN' A
#
# COMPACT_ATOMS: atom_id res chain seq x y z
N MET A 1 -5.88 9.37 -10.27
CA MET A 1 -4.91 8.63 -9.44
C MET A 1 -5.69 7.75 -8.47
N PHE A 2 -5.62 6.43 -8.58
CA PHE A 2 -6.34 5.50 -7.69
C PHE A 2 -5.43 4.90 -6.62
N ILE A 3 -5.86 4.93 -5.36
CA ILE A 3 -5.07 4.47 -4.22
C ILE A 3 -5.82 3.35 -3.50
N SER A 4 -5.19 2.17 -3.37
CA SER A 4 -5.76 1.05 -2.62
C SER A 4 -4.68 0.16 -2.01
N ASN A 5 -5.07 -0.85 -1.22
CA ASN A 5 -4.14 -1.91 -0.84
C ASN A 5 -3.73 -2.72 -2.10
N ALA A 6 -2.62 -3.46 -2.02
CA ALA A 6 -2.05 -4.24 -3.14
C ALA A 6 -2.85 -5.50 -3.48
N HIS A 7 -4.15 -5.36 -3.72
CA HIS A 7 -5.02 -6.44 -4.15
C HIS A 7 -4.97 -6.56 -5.69
N GLN A 8 -4.62 -7.74 -6.20
CA GLN A 8 -4.45 -7.96 -7.64
C GLN A 8 -5.74 -7.71 -8.42
N GLY A 9 -6.90 -8.13 -7.88
CA GLY A 9 -8.20 -7.86 -8.53
C GLY A 9 -8.52 -6.37 -8.64
N ILE A 10 -8.10 -5.55 -7.67
CA ILE A 10 -8.33 -4.10 -7.72
C ILE A 10 -7.41 -3.45 -8.77
N GLN A 11 -6.15 -3.88 -8.84
CA GLN A 11 -5.21 -3.41 -9.86
C GLN A 11 -5.70 -3.74 -11.28
N ALA A 12 -6.22 -4.96 -11.47
CA ALA A 12 -6.79 -5.40 -12.74
C ALA A 12 -8.03 -4.57 -13.12
N ALA A 13 -8.94 -4.34 -12.18
CA ALA A 13 -10.13 -3.53 -12.39
C ALA A 13 -9.78 -2.07 -12.74
N VAL A 14 -8.84 -1.45 -12.02
CA VAL A 14 -8.37 -0.07 -12.33
C VAL A 14 -7.80 0.00 -13.73
N LYS A 15 -6.95 -0.96 -14.12
CA LYS A 15 -6.35 -1.01 -15.46
C LYS A 15 -7.40 -1.17 -16.56
N LYS A 16 -8.48 -1.92 -16.30
CA LYS A 16 -9.54 -2.19 -17.27
C LYS A 16 -10.54 -1.03 -17.39
N GLU A 17 -10.99 -0.50 -16.27
CA GLU A 17 -12.13 0.43 -16.22
C GLU A 17 -11.71 1.91 -16.25
N TRP A 18 -10.47 2.23 -15.85
CA TRP A 18 -9.95 3.61 -15.81
C TRP A 18 -8.69 3.77 -16.65
N LEU A 19 -8.89 3.86 -17.96
CA LEU A 19 -7.83 4.14 -18.93
C LEU A 19 -7.14 5.46 -18.61
N GLY A 20 -5.80 5.45 -18.62
CA GLY A 20 -4.97 6.62 -18.29
C GLY A 20 -4.85 6.91 -16.79
N ALA A 21 -5.56 6.21 -15.91
CA ALA A 21 -5.37 6.36 -14.47
C ALA A 21 -4.16 5.54 -13.98
N SER A 22 -3.28 6.19 -13.23
CA SER A 22 -2.24 5.50 -12.46
C SER A 22 -2.83 4.88 -11.19
N TRP A 23 -2.36 3.67 -10.85
CA TRP A 23 -2.59 3.02 -9.57
C TRP A 23 -1.39 3.21 -8.64
N GLN A 24 -1.63 3.51 -7.36
CA GLN A 24 -0.61 3.51 -6.31
C GLN A 24 -1.10 2.68 -5.13
N ARG A 25 -0.15 2.04 -4.46
CA ARG A 25 -0.41 1.40 -3.19
C ARG A 25 -0.58 2.43 -2.07
N CYS A 26 -1.57 2.23 -1.22
CA CYS A 26 -1.80 3.06 -0.04
C CYS A 26 -0.61 3.00 0.93
N LYS A 27 0.01 4.16 1.21
CA LYS A 27 1.13 4.32 2.17
C LYS A 27 0.80 3.73 3.54
N VAL A 28 -0.40 3.99 4.08
CA VAL A 28 -0.79 3.52 5.42
C VAL A 28 -0.83 1.99 5.49
N HIS A 29 -1.49 1.34 4.54
CA HIS A 29 -1.52 -0.13 4.46
C HIS A 29 -0.12 -0.71 4.18
N PHE A 30 0.68 -0.04 3.37
CA PHE A 30 2.05 -0.46 3.11
C PHE A 30 2.91 -0.43 4.38
N MET A 31 2.90 0.67 5.12
CA MET A 31 3.62 0.80 6.39
C MET A 31 3.12 -0.19 7.43
N ARG A 32 1.80 -0.42 7.53
CA ARG A 32 1.24 -1.45 8.41
C ARG A 32 1.77 -2.84 8.06
N ASN A 33 1.83 -3.18 6.77
CA ASN A 33 2.37 -4.47 6.33
C ASN A 33 3.87 -4.61 6.63
N ILE A 34 4.66 -3.53 6.48
CA ILE A 34 6.07 -3.51 6.88
C ILE A 34 6.21 -3.72 8.39
N LEU A 35 5.51 -2.91 9.19
CA LEU A 35 5.59 -2.97 10.65
C LEU A 35 5.07 -4.30 11.23
N ALA A 36 4.27 -5.07 10.48
CA ALA A 36 3.86 -6.41 10.86
C ALA A 36 5.00 -7.45 10.74
N LYS A 37 6.04 -7.17 9.96
CA LYS A 37 7.19 -8.05 9.73
C LYS A 37 8.40 -7.75 10.60
N ILE A 38 8.30 -6.73 11.45
CA ILE A 38 9.41 -6.21 12.25
C ILE A 38 9.17 -6.49 13.73
N LEU A 39 10.24 -6.78 14.46
CA LEU A 39 10.20 -7.01 15.90
C LEU A 39 9.60 -5.79 16.61
N HIS A 40 8.76 -6.03 17.62
CA HIS A 40 8.05 -4.96 18.33
C HIS A 40 8.99 -3.85 18.84
N ARG A 41 10.14 -4.24 19.40
CA ARG A 41 11.15 -3.32 19.92
C ARG A 41 11.77 -2.40 18.85
N GLU A 42 11.79 -2.83 17.59
CA GLU A 42 12.44 -2.10 16.50
C GLU A 42 11.48 -1.16 15.76
N LYS A 43 10.16 -1.29 15.98
CA LYS A 43 9.14 -0.46 15.30
C LYS A 43 9.32 1.03 15.56
N ALA A 44 9.77 1.41 16.76
CA ALA A 44 9.98 2.80 17.15
C ALA A 44 11.00 3.53 16.25
N HIS A 45 11.99 2.82 15.68
CA HIS A 45 12.97 3.40 14.77
C HIS A 45 12.39 3.74 13.39
N LEU A 46 11.24 3.13 13.03
CA LEU A 46 10.62 3.24 11.70
C LEU A 46 9.31 4.05 11.72
N GLN A 47 8.83 4.44 12.89
CA GLN A 47 7.58 5.20 13.07
C GLN A 47 7.76 6.72 12.96
N ARG A 48 8.95 7.21 12.59
CA ARG A 48 9.18 8.64 12.35
C ARG A 48 8.66 9.01 10.95
N ASN A 49 7.58 9.79 10.92
CA ASN A 49 7.05 10.41 9.69
C ASN A 49 7.83 11.67 9.34
#